data_AF-A0A7J2NK18-F1
#
_entry.id   AF-A0A7J2NK18-F1
#
_cell.length_a   1.000
_cell.length_b   1.000
_cell.length_c   1.000
_cell.angle_alpha   90.00
_cell.angle_beta   90.00
_cell.angle_gamma   90.00
#
_symmetry.space_group_name_H-M   'P 1'
#
loop_
_entity.id
_entity.type
_entity.pdbx_description
1 polymer ?
#
loop_
_entity_poly.entity_id
_entity_poly.type
_entity_poly.pdbx_seq_one_letter_code
_entity_poly.pdbx_strand_id
1 'polypeptide(L)'
;MTYSYDEVALECEFAQCRTFGSVIRYALDLEMTAAAFYDDAKNKGLVKDAVADLFEKLATEHKKRKDLLEHTRREKLNEMILEPIDNIDSAMFKPELKKLSELDAKGAIAQALELEDKSNQFYAEASKEAKSLLAEAARILVKMGKENSENASKLKALQ
;
A
#
# COMPACT_ATOMS: atom_id res chain seq x y z
N MET A 1 -8.67 17.75 -23.10
CA MET A 1 -9.31 16.48 -22.71
C MET A 1 -9.06 16.31 -21.23
N THR A 2 -10.03 16.75 -20.42
CA THR A 2 -9.90 16.82 -18.97
C THR A 2 -10.22 15.43 -18.44
N TYR A 3 -9.19 14.69 -18.00
CA TYR A 3 -9.42 13.42 -17.32
C TYR A 3 -10.12 13.72 -15.99
N SER A 4 -11.37 13.27 -15.87
CA SER A 4 -12.10 13.28 -14.62
C SER A 4 -11.37 12.36 -13.64
N TYR A 5 -10.91 12.89 -12.51
CA TYR A 5 -10.24 12.13 -11.45
C TYR A 5 -11.18 11.15 -10.74
N ASP A 6 -12.46 11.08 -11.10
CA ASP A 6 -13.44 10.22 -10.42
C ASP A 6 -13.34 8.72 -10.77
N GLU A 7 -12.59 8.34 -11.81
CA GLU A 7 -12.58 6.94 -12.29
C GLU A 7 -11.26 6.18 -12.06
N VAL A 8 -10.18 6.83 -11.62
CA VAL A 8 -8.85 6.19 -11.61
C VAL A 8 -8.58 5.35 -10.34
N ALA A 9 -9.36 5.52 -9.28
CA ALA A 9 -9.04 4.97 -7.95
C ALA A 9 -9.29 3.46 -7.75
N LEU A 10 -9.79 2.73 -8.75
CA LEU A 10 -10.24 1.33 -8.56
C LEU A 10 -9.67 0.29 -9.53
N GLU A 11 -8.81 0.69 -10.46
CA GLU A 11 -8.22 -0.22 -11.46
C GLU A 11 -6.70 -0.29 -11.35
N CYS A 12 -6.16 -0.36 -10.13
CA CYS A 12 -4.79 -0.84 -9.99
C CYS A 12 -4.81 -2.36 -10.16
N GLU A 13 -4.48 -2.83 -11.36
CA GLU A 13 -4.24 -4.27 -11.59
C GLU A 13 -2.99 -4.70 -10.83
N PHE A 14 -3.21 -5.23 -9.62
CA PHE A 14 -2.15 -5.79 -8.80
C PHE A 14 -1.47 -6.97 -9.51
N ALA A 15 -0.16 -6.87 -9.71
CA ALA A 15 0.62 -7.90 -10.39
C ALA A 15 0.60 -9.25 -9.64
N GLN A 16 0.69 -10.36 -10.38
CA GLN A 16 1.04 -11.64 -9.75
C GLN A 16 2.49 -11.62 -9.30
N CYS A 17 2.75 -12.04 -8.06
CA CYS A 17 4.09 -12.11 -7.49
C CYS A 17 4.83 -13.38 -7.94
N ARG A 18 5.32 -13.39 -9.19
CA ARG A 18 6.06 -14.52 -9.79
C ARG A 18 7.58 -14.34 -9.82
N THR A 19 8.02 -13.10 -9.75
CA THR A 19 9.44 -12.73 -9.63
C THR A 19 9.64 -11.67 -8.57
N PHE A 20 10.86 -11.49 -8.10
CA PHE A 20 11.16 -10.45 -7.13
C PHE A 20 10.81 -9.05 -7.65
N GLY A 21 10.99 -8.81 -8.94
CA GLY A 21 10.52 -7.59 -9.60
C GLY A 21 9.02 -7.36 -9.50
N SER A 22 8.22 -8.41 -9.69
CA SER A 22 6.77 -8.34 -9.56
C SER A 22 6.31 -8.14 -8.11
N VAL A 23 7.06 -8.65 -7.12
CA VAL A 23 6.82 -8.37 -5.69
C VAL A 23 7.01 -6.88 -5.40
N ILE A 24 8.08 -6.27 -5.91
CA ILE A 24 8.34 -4.85 -5.73
C ILE A 24 7.32 -3.99 -6.48
N ARG A 25 6.87 -4.44 -7.65
CA ARG A 25 5.76 -3.79 -8.36
C ARG A 25 4.48 -3.84 -7.54
N TYR A 26 4.12 -4.99 -6.98
CA TYR A 26 2.95 -5.11 -6.10
C TYR A 26 3.05 -4.16 -4.88
N ALA A 27 4.23 -4.07 -4.27
CA ALA A 27 4.47 -3.12 -3.18
C ALA A 27 4.23 -1.67 -3.62
N LEU A 28 4.73 -1.27 -4.79
CA LEU A 28 4.50 0.07 -5.36
C LEU A 28 3.01 0.32 -5.63
N ASP A 29 2.30 -0.68 -6.14
CA ASP A 29 0.86 -0.61 -6.40
C ASP A 29 0.07 -0.44 -5.09
N LEU A 30 0.47 -1.13 -4.00
CA LEU A 30 -0.10 -0.92 -2.66
C LEU A 30 0.11 0.50 -2.15
N GLU A 31 1.35 1.00 -2.19
CA GLU A 31 1.67 2.34 -1.68
C GLU A 31 0.97 3.44 -2.49
N MET A 32 0.86 3.29 -3.81
CA MET A 32 0.14 4.20 -4.67
C MET A 32 -1.37 4.17 -4.39
N THR A 33 -1.95 2.97 -4.27
CA THR A 33 -3.38 2.80 -3.96
C THR A 33 -3.72 3.40 -2.60
N ALA A 34 -2.88 3.16 -1.59
CA ALA A 34 -3.08 3.71 -0.25
C ALA A 34 -2.99 5.23 -0.21
N ALA A 35 -1.95 5.81 -0.83
CA ALA A 35 -1.82 7.26 -0.92
C ALA A 35 -3.03 7.91 -1.60
N ALA A 36 -3.49 7.34 -2.72
CA ALA A 36 -4.66 7.85 -3.45
C ALA A 36 -5.93 7.74 -2.61
N PHE A 37 -6.19 6.59 -1.98
CA PHE A 37 -7.36 6.39 -1.13
C PHE A 37 -7.44 7.44 -0.01
N TYR A 38 -6.34 7.66 0.71
CA TYR A 38 -6.30 8.63 1.81
C TYR A 38 -6.49 10.08 1.34
N ASP A 39 -5.81 10.48 0.26
CA ASP A 39 -5.98 11.80 -0.34
C ASP A 39 -7.41 12.03 -0.81
N ASP A 40 -7.97 11.08 -1.55
CA ASP A 40 -9.29 11.22 -2.17
C ASP A 40 -10.40 11.22 -1.11
N ALA A 41 -10.31 10.38 -0.09
CA ALA A 41 -11.26 10.37 1.02
C ALA A 41 -11.24 11.71 1.78
N LYS A 42 -10.06 12.30 1.99
CA LYS A 42 -9.94 13.63 2.59
C LYS A 42 -10.49 14.71 1.64
N ASN A 43 -10.05 14.75 0.39
CA ASN A 43 -10.37 15.82 -0.57
C ASN A 43 -11.87 15.85 -0.94
N LYS A 44 -12.53 14.69 -0.94
CA LYS A 44 -13.99 14.57 -1.13
C LYS A 44 -14.78 14.91 0.14
N GLY A 45 -14.11 15.25 1.25
CA GLY A 45 -14.75 15.61 2.51
C GLY A 45 -15.46 14.45 3.21
N LEU A 46 -15.08 13.21 2.88
CA LEU A 46 -15.67 11.99 3.43
C LEU A 46 -15.30 11.81 4.91
N VAL A 47 -14.10 12.28 5.28
CA VAL A 47 -13.61 12.36 6.66
C VAL A 47 -13.38 13.82 7.04
N LYS A 48 -13.44 14.13 8.35
CA LYS A 48 -13.33 15.50 8.88
C LYS A 48 -12.42 15.55 10.11
N ASP A 49 -12.02 16.76 10.47
CA ASP A 49 -11.28 17.08 11.70
C ASP A 49 -10.06 16.17 11.90
N ALA A 50 -9.89 15.60 13.11
CA ALA A 50 -8.76 14.74 13.44
C ALA A 50 -8.61 13.52 12.52
N VAL A 51 -9.69 13.01 11.93
CA VAL A 51 -9.63 11.90 10.96
C VAL A 51 -9.05 12.37 9.63
N ALA A 52 -9.45 13.56 9.17
CA ALA A 52 -8.87 14.17 7.97
C ALA A 52 -7.37 14.46 8.14
N ASP A 53 -6.96 14.96 9.31
CA ASP A 53 -5.55 15.18 9.64
C ASP A 53 -4.74 13.88 9.66
N LEU A 54 -5.33 12.78 10.17
CA LEU A 54 -4.69 11.47 10.13
C LEU A 54 -4.55 10.99 8.69
N PHE A 55 -5.62 11.05 7.89
CA PHE A 55 -5.62 10.61 6.49
C PHE A 55 -4.56 11.36 5.66
N GLU A 56 -4.42 12.67 5.84
CA GLU A 56 -3.36 13.45 5.19
C GLU A 56 -1.95 12.97 5.55
N LYS A 57 -1.71 12.67 6.84
CA LYS A 57 -0.42 12.15 7.30
C LYS A 57 -0.14 10.78 6.68
N LEU A 58 -1.13 9.89 6.64
CA LEU A 58 -1.01 8.56 6.05
C LEU A 58 -0.75 8.65 4.54
N ALA A 59 -1.48 9.49 3.81
CA ALA A 59 -1.22 9.73 2.38
C ALA A 59 0.22 10.17 2.13
N THR A 60 0.73 11.09 2.95
CA THR A 60 2.12 11.58 2.86
C THR A 60 3.14 10.49 3.16
N GLU A 61 2.85 9.63 4.14
CA GLU A 61 3.69 8.50 4.52
C GLU A 61 3.82 7.48 3.39
N HIS A 62 2.69 7.06 2.80
CA HIS A 62 2.66 6.13 1.68
C HIS A 62 3.37 6.66 0.43
N LYS A 63 3.23 7.96 0.13
CA LYS A 63 4.00 8.60 -0.96
C LYS A 63 5.52 8.49 -0.73
N LYS A 64 5.98 8.76 0.49
CA LYS A 64 7.42 8.63 0.83
C LYS A 64 7.91 7.19 0.72
N ARG A 65 7.09 6.21 1.12
CA ARG A 65 7.41 4.79 0.99
C ARG A 65 7.47 4.35 -0.47
N LYS A 66 6.53 4.79 -1.31
CA LYS A 66 6.59 4.61 -2.76
C LYS A 66 7.92 5.12 -3.32
N ASP A 67 8.31 6.35 -3.00
CA ASP A 67 9.57 6.93 -3.50
C ASP A 67 10.80 6.15 -3.04
N LEU A 68 10.78 5.65 -1.79
CA LEU A 68 11.82 4.77 -1.27
C LEU A 68 11.89 3.45 -2.06
N LEU A 69 10.77 2.79 -2.29
CA LEU A 69 10.71 1.55 -3.08
C LEU A 69 11.19 1.77 -4.52
N GLU A 70 10.82 2.87 -5.15
CA GLU A 70 11.30 3.20 -6.49
C GLU A 70 12.80 3.42 -6.53
N HIS A 71 13.35 4.12 -5.53
CA HIS A 71 14.78 4.32 -5.40
C HIS A 71 15.50 2.99 -5.18
N THR A 72 15.04 2.16 -4.23
CA THR A 72 15.59 0.82 -4.01
C THR A 72 15.54 -0.02 -5.29
N ARG A 73 14.43 0.00 -6.03
CA ARG A 73 14.29 -0.72 -7.30
C ARG A 73 15.34 -0.30 -8.32
N ARG A 74 15.53 1.01 -8.54
CA ARG A 74 16.47 1.54 -9.53
C ARG A 74 17.93 1.25 -9.17
N GLU A 75 18.29 1.41 -7.90
CA GLU A 75 19.68 1.35 -7.47
C GLU A 75 20.16 -0.05 -7.08
N LYS A 76 19.26 -0.93 -6.64
CA LYS A 76 19.65 -2.17 -5.95
C LYS A 76 19.13 -3.45 -6.60
N LEU A 77 18.11 -3.38 -7.46
CA LEU A 77 17.35 -4.56 -7.87
C LEU A 77 17.55 -4.97 -9.33
N ASN A 78 18.39 -4.28 -10.08
CA ASN A 78 18.54 -4.54 -11.53
C ASN A 78 18.98 -5.99 -11.83
N GLU A 79 19.81 -6.59 -10.98
CA GLU A 79 20.32 -7.97 -11.19
C GLU A 79 19.33 -9.06 -10.73
N MET A 80 18.48 -8.75 -9.74
CA MET A 80 17.65 -9.76 -9.06
C MET A 80 16.16 -9.69 -9.45
N ILE A 81 15.79 -8.79 -10.36
CA ILE A 81 14.39 -8.53 -10.73
C ILE A 81 13.68 -9.75 -11.35
N LEU A 82 14.46 -10.66 -11.95
CA LEU A 82 13.98 -11.88 -12.60
C LEU A 82 14.03 -13.11 -11.69
N GLU A 83 14.55 -12.97 -10.46
CA GLU A 83 14.60 -14.08 -9.51
C GLU A 83 13.18 -14.60 -9.24
N PRO A 84 12.94 -15.91 -9.36
CA PRO A 84 11.61 -16.49 -9.22
C PRO A 84 11.11 -16.39 -7.77
N ILE A 85 9.79 -16.24 -7.62
CA ILE A 85 9.09 -16.21 -6.33
C ILE A 85 7.91 -17.18 -6.42
N ASP A 86 7.93 -18.21 -5.57
CA ASP A 86 6.93 -19.27 -5.59
C ASP A 86 5.95 -19.21 -4.40
N ASN A 87 6.32 -18.52 -3.32
CA ASN A 87 5.63 -18.61 -2.04
C ASN A 87 4.70 -17.42 -1.73
N ILE A 88 4.50 -16.50 -2.68
CA ILE A 88 3.61 -15.35 -2.51
C ILE A 88 2.39 -15.50 -3.41
N ASP A 89 1.25 -15.80 -2.79
CA ASP A 89 -0.06 -15.64 -3.45
C ASP A 89 -0.53 -14.20 -3.30
N SER A 90 -0.29 -13.39 -4.33
CA SER A 90 -0.61 -11.96 -4.30
C SER A 90 -2.12 -11.67 -4.17
N ALA A 91 -2.99 -12.61 -4.55
CA ALA A 91 -4.43 -12.43 -4.44
C ALA A 91 -4.90 -12.34 -2.98
N MET A 92 -4.20 -13.02 -2.06
CA MET A 92 -4.51 -13.01 -0.63
C MET A 92 -4.37 -11.62 0.01
N PHE A 93 -3.52 -10.78 -0.59
CA PHE A 93 -3.18 -9.46 -0.05
C PHE A 93 -3.88 -8.31 -0.77
N LYS A 94 -4.75 -8.60 -1.74
CA LYS A 94 -5.46 -7.55 -2.46
C LYS A 94 -6.49 -6.90 -1.53
N PRO A 95 -6.45 -5.57 -1.32
CA PRO A 95 -7.49 -4.86 -0.57
C PRO A 95 -8.82 -4.82 -1.35
N GLU A 96 -9.95 -5.01 -0.68
CA GLU A 96 -11.29 -4.90 -1.26
C GLU A 96 -11.86 -3.49 -1.07
N LEU A 97 -11.37 -2.55 -1.87
CA LEU A 97 -11.83 -1.16 -1.81
C LEU A 97 -13.15 -0.97 -2.56
N LYS A 98 -14.01 -0.10 -2.01
CA LYS A 98 -15.27 0.33 -2.62
C LYS A 98 -15.10 1.73 -3.16
N LYS A 99 -16.01 2.16 -4.03
CA LYS A 99 -16.02 3.55 -4.49
C LYS A 99 -16.25 4.46 -3.29
N LEU A 100 -15.49 5.55 -3.20
CA LEU A 100 -15.67 6.53 -2.11
C LEU A 100 -17.09 7.10 -2.04
N SER A 101 -17.80 7.18 -3.17
CA SER A 101 -19.21 7.59 -3.24
C SER A 101 -20.17 6.62 -2.54
N GLU A 102 -19.75 5.39 -2.28
CA GLU A 102 -20.53 4.34 -1.61
C GLU A 102 -20.20 4.24 -0.11
N LEU A 103 -19.29 5.08 0.39
CA LEU A 103 -18.81 5.04 1.76
C LEU A 103 -19.36 6.24 2.55
N ASP A 104 -19.55 6.02 3.84
CA ASP A 104 -19.60 7.09 4.84
C ASP A 104 -18.24 7.20 5.57
N ALA A 105 -18.12 8.12 6.52
CA ALA A 105 -16.87 8.31 7.27
C ALA A 105 -16.40 7.04 7.98
N LYS A 106 -17.34 6.24 8.51
CA LYS A 106 -17.03 4.98 9.21
C LYS A 106 -16.57 3.91 8.22
N GLY A 107 -17.21 3.82 7.07
CA GLY A 107 -16.82 2.95 5.96
C GLY A 107 -15.44 3.29 5.42
N ALA A 108 -15.10 4.59 5.32
CA ALA A 108 -13.77 5.04 4.95
C ALA A 108 -12.70 4.58 5.96
N ILE A 109 -12.96 4.70 7.27
CA ILE A 109 -12.04 4.20 8.32
C ILE A 109 -11.91 2.68 8.27
N ALA A 110 -13.00 1.96 8.02
CA ALA A 110 -12.97 0.51 7.90
C ALA A 110 -12.13 0.04 6.69
N GLN A 111 -12.25 0.71 5.53
CA GLN A 111 -11.43 0.39 4.36
C GLN A 111 -9.97 0.81 4.51
N ALA A 112 -9.71 1.95 5.16
CA ALA A 112 -8.35 2.32 5.55
C ALA A 112 -7.72 1.21 6.40
N LEU A 113 -8.46 0.69 7.38
CA LEU A 113 -7.95 -0.37 8.24
C LEU A 113 -7.66 -1.65 7.45
N GLU A 114 -8.56 -2.06 6.55
CA GLU A 114 -8.33 -3.22 5.69
C GLU A 114 -7.08 -3.05 4.83
N LEU A 115 -6.90 -1.86 4.25
CA LEU A 115 -5.73 -1.53 3.43
C LEU A 115 -4.42 -1.63 4.21
N GLU A 116 -4.37 -1.12 5.44
CA GLU A 116 -3.20 -1.24 6.32
C GLU A 116 -2.93 -2.70 6.74
N ASP A 117 -3.98 -3.45 7.10
CA ASP A 117 -3.85 -4.84 7.51
C ASP A 117 -3.38 -5.73 6.34
N LYS A 118 -3.91 -5.52 5.13
CA LYS A 118 -3.48 -6.23 3.90
C LYS A 118 -2.05 -5.87 3.52
N SER A 119 -1.68 -4.60 3.61
CA SER A 119 -0.31 -4.14 3.36
C SER A 119 0.67 -4.74 4.36
N ASN A 120 0.33 -4.76 5.65
CA ASN A 120 1.14 -5.40 6.69
C ASN A 120 1.39 -6.88 6.38
N GLN A 121 0.33 -7.64 6.07
CA GLN A 121 0.43 -9.05 5.75
C GLN A 121 1.30 -9.30 4.52
N PHE A 122 1.11 -8.50 3.47
CA PHE A 122 1.95 -8.57 2.28
C PHE A 122 3.42 -8.34 2.61
N TYR A 123 3.75 -7.26 3.34
CA TYR A 123 5.13 -6.92 3.68
C TYR A 123 5.79 -7.95 4.59
N ALA A 124 5.02 -8.57 5.49
CA ALA A 124 5.50 -9.67 6.30
C ALA A 124 5.96 -10.85 5.44
N GLU A 125 5.16 -11.29 4.46
CA GLU A 125 5.56 -12.39 3.57
C GLU A 125 6.65 -11.97 2.57
N ALA A 126 6.50 -10.82 1.92
CA ALA A 126 7.47 -10.30 0.96
C ALA A 126 8.87 -10.13 1.59
N SER A 127 8.95 -9.74 2.86
CA SER A 127 10.23 -9.61 3.55
C SER A 127 10.96 -10.95 3.79
N LYS A 128 10.21 -12.05 3.97
CA LYS A 128 10.79 -13.39 4.13
C LYS A 128 11.43 -13.83 2.83
N GLU A 129 10.72 -13.67 1.72
CA GLU A 129 11.25 -13.99 0.38
C GLU A 129 12.42 -13.07 0.00
N ALA A 130 12.33 -11.79 0.31
CA ALA A 130 13.41 -10.85 0.02
C ALA A 130 14.70 -11.14 0.81
N LYS A 131 14.61 -11.83 1.96
CA LYS A 131 15.76 -12.04 2.85
C LYS A 131 16.84 -12.92 2.23
N SER A 132 16.46 -13.89 1.40
CA SER A 132 17.40 -14.76 0.68
C SER A 132 18.04 -14.06 -0.54
N LEU A 133 17.38 -13.02 -1.06
CA LEU A 133 17.81 -12.30 -2.26
C LEU A 133 18.62 -11.05 -1.91
N LEU A 134 18.02 -10.14 -1.13
CA LEU A 134 18.62 -8.87 -0.77
C LEU A 134 18.22 -8.44 0.64
N ALA A 135 19.15 -8.61 1.58
CA ALA A 135 18.94 -8.28 3.00
C ALA A 135 18.56 -6.80 3.24
N GLU A 136 18.99 -5.88 2.39
CA GLU A 136 18.59 -4.47 2.47
C GLU A 136 17.11 -4.28 2.12
N ALA A 137 16.64 -4.88 1.02
CA ALA A 137 15.22 -4.85 0.66
C ALA A 137 14.35 -5.51 1.73
N ALA A 138 14.77 -6.66 2.27
CA ALA A 138 14.06 -7.32 3.36
C ALA A 138 13.87 -6.40 4.57
N ARG A 139 14.91 -5.63 4.96
CA ARG A 139 14.81 -4.67 6.08
C ARG A 139 13.84 -3.53 5.80
N ILE A 140 13.80 -3.03 4.56
CA ILE A 140 12.83 -2.00 4.14
C ILE A 140 11.40 -2.54 4.24
N LEU A 141 11.15 -3.75 3.73
CA LEU A 141 9.82 -4.38 3.76
C LEU A 141 9.35 -4.66 5.21
N VAL A 142 10.24 -5.16 6.09
CA VAL A 142 9.92 -5.31 7.52
C VAL A 142 9.53 -3.98 8.15
N LYS A 143 10.27 -2.91 7.85
CA LYS A 143 9.97 -1.58 8.36
C LYS A 143 8.59 -1.12 7.89
N MET A 144 8.27 -1.24 6.60
CA MET A 144 6.97 -0.87 6.05
C MET A 144 5.83 -1.64 6.72
N GLY A 145 5.94 -2.97 6.84
CA GLY A 145 4.94 -3.78 7.52
C GLY A 145 4.69 -3.33 8.97
N LYS A 146 5.76 -2.99 9.71
CA LYS A 146 5.63 -2.44 11.07
C LYS A 146 4.87 -1.11 11.07
N GLU A 147 5.23 -0.19 10.18
CA GLU A 147 4.57 1.11 10.09
C GLU A 147 3.08 0.96 9.69
N ASN A 148 2.73 0.02 8.80
CA ASN A 148 1.33 -0.32 8.51
C ASN A 148 0.59 -0.84 9.75
N SER A 149 1.22 -1.68 10.58
CA SER A 149 0.60 -2.13 11.84
C SER A 149 0.35 -0.99 12.83
N GLU A 150 1.27 -0.02 12.89
CA GLU A 150 1.10 1.18 13.71
C GLU A 150 -0.04 2.05 13.17
N ASN A 151 -0.15 2.17 11.85
CA ASN A 151 -1.23 2.91 11.18
C ASN A 151 -2.60 2.25 11.41
N ALA A 152 -2.69 0.93 11.27
CA ALA A 152 -3.88 0.15 11.62
C ALA A 152 -4.31 0.37 13.07
N SER A 153 -3.35 0.48 14.00
CA SER A 153 -3.65 0.75 15.42
C SER A 153 -4.21 2.16 15.63
N LYS A 154 -3.67 3.18 14.93
CA LYS A 154 -4.22 4.55 14.94
C LYS A 154 -5.64 4.58 14.40
N LEU A 155 -5.93 3.85 13.33
CA LEU A 155 -7.27 3.77 12.72
C LEU A 155 -8.28 3.03 13.60
N LYS A 156 -7.87 1.94 14.27
CA LYS A 156 -8.72 1.22 15.24
C LYS A 156 -9.14 2.11 16.41
N ALA A 157 -8.30 3.05 16.82
CA ALA A 157 -8.63 4.01 17.87
C ALA A 157 -9.69 5.06 17.45
N LEU A 158 -10.06 5.12 16.16
CA LEU A 158 -11.09 6.01 15.62
C LEU A 158 -12.46 5.32 15.42
N GLN A 159 -12.55 4.02 15.68
CA GLN A 159 -13.80 3.23 15.60
C GLN A 159 -14.60 3.32 16.90
#